data_AF-A0A7Z2W025-F1
#
_entry.id   AF-A0A7Z2W025-F1
#
_cell.length_a   1.000
_cell.length_b   1.000
_cell.length_c   1.000
_cell.angle_alpha   90.00
_cell.angle_beta   90.00
_cell.angle_gamma   90.00
#
_symmetry.space_group_name_H-M   'P 1'
#
loop_
_entity.id
_entity.type
_entity.pdbx_description
1 polymer ?
#
loop_
_entity_poly.entity_id
_entity_poly.type
_entity_poly.pdbx_seq_one_letter_code
_entity_poly.pdbx_strand_id
1 'polypeptide(L)'
;MTVLSSALARDIVTRTMRIIPFNVNVMDAHGVILASGDPERIGELHDGALLALAKRATVDIDAATAQRMHGARPGTNLPLVVDGQLCGAVGLSGAPEQVRQFGELVRLTAEMILEQAGLAGELQRDTRYREAFVLNLVRGDAGARPELQAWAARLGLDLGRVQQACLLTLDGAAPADLALAELARLQLELLARRPGLLSATVSAHELVMIEMLDDAPRAPGAGADAPDLPALPPLPARAALDAAARRLQALDTLVRPACRLPFTLGLGLALPGIDGAAVSYESARAAVRIGGRRHPQERHFSYDALALPVLLAGLDGGWRAAQLRRPLARLGRERNGALLRRTLEAWFANDESAAATAAALGIHRNTLDYRLRRIEQVTGLLLARSEDRLLLYVSALLSE
;
A
#
# COMPACT_ATOMS: atom_id res chain seq x y z
N MET A 1 -21.07 17.41 1.66
CA MET A 1 -21.64 18.60 1.00
C MET A 1 -20.85 18.82 -0.28
N THR A 2 -21.45 18.49 -1.42
CA THR A 2 -20.78 18.58 -2.73
C THR A 2 -20.80 20.03 -3.18
N VAL A 3 -19.72 20.76 -2.89
CA VAL A 3 -19.60 22.15 -3.30
C VAL A 3 -19.29 22.17 -4.81
N LEU A 4 -20.13 22.85 -5.59
CA LEU A 4 -19.89 23.10 -7.01
C LEU A 4 -18.61 23.94 -7.15
N SER A 5 -17.53 23.32 -7.62
CA SER A 5 -16.24 24.00 -7.82
C SER A 5 -16.14 24.58 -9.23
N SER A 6 -15.31 25.61 -9.42
CA SER A 6 -15.06 26.20 -10.74
C SER A 6 -14.50 25.18 -11.75
N ALA A 7 -13.72 24.20 -11.29
CA ALA A 7 -13.20 23.13 -12.14
C ALA A 7 -14.33 22.23 -12.67
N LEU A 8 -15.26 21.84 -11.78
CA LEU A 8 -16.41 21.00 -12.16
C LEU A 8 -17.39 21.77 -13.05
N ALA A 9 -17.68 23.04 -12.72
CA ALA A 9 -18.49 23.92 -13.53
C ALA A 9 -17.92 24.06 -14.96
N ARG A 10 -16.60 24.18 -15.09
CA ARG A 10 -15.91 24.23 -16.39
C ARG A 10 -16.02 22.92 -17.15
N ASP A 11 -15.91 21.77 -16.49
CA ASP A 11 -16.11 20.46 -17.11
C ASP A 11 -17.54 20.30 -17.64
N ILE A 12 -18.55 20.70 -16.84
CA ILE A 12 -19.96 20.71 -17.26
C ILE A 12 -20.13 21.54 -18.54
N VAL A 13 -19.73 22.82 -18.52
CA VAL A 13 -19.84 23.72 -19.68
C VAL A 13 -19.14 23.14 -20.91
N THR A 14 -17.90 22.65 -20.74
CA THR A 14 -17.09 22.10 -21.84
C THR A 14 -17.74 20.87 -22.46
N ARG A 15 -18.27 19.95 -21.65
CA ARG A 15 -18.94 18.75 -22.14
C ARG A 15 -20.27 19.07 -22.81
N THR A 16 -21.07 19.96 -22.23
CA THR A 16 -22.39 20.29 -22.76
C THR A 16 -22.29 21.07 -24.08
N MET A 17 -21.39 22.06 -24.17
CA MET A 17 -21.24 22.88 -25.39
C MET A 17 -20.67 22.12 -26.59
N ARG A 18 -20.10 20.92 -26.41
CA ARG A 18 -19.74 20.03 -27.53
C ARG A 18 -20.95 19.42 -28.22
N ILE A 19 -22.09 19.36 -27.52
CA ILE A 19 -23.30 18.64 -27.95
C ILE A 19 -24.37 19.63 -28.39
N ILE A 20 -24.52 20.74 -27.66
CA ILE A 20 -25.58 21.71 -27.90
C ILE A 20 -25.04 23.01 -28.53
N PRO A 21 -25.77 23.61 -29.50
CA PRO A 21 -25.33 24.79 -30.22
C PRO A 21 -25.65 26.11 -29.48
N PHE A 22 -25.70 26.09 -28.14
CA PHE A 22 -26.04 27.24 -27.30
C PHE A 22 -24.96 27.50 -26.27
N ASN A 23 -24.81 28.76 -25.87
CA ASN A 23 -23.89 29.12 -24.81
C ASN A 23 -24.46 28.71 -23.45
N VAL A 24 -23.65 28.00 -22.66
CA VAL A 24 -24.00 27.48 -21.33
C VAL A 24 -23.22 28.21 -20.27
N ASN A 25 -23.89 28.56 -19.18
CA ASN A 25 -23.30 29.16 -17.98
C ASN A 25 -23.64 28.29 -16.79
N VAL A 26 -22.69 28.07 -15.89
CA VAL A 26 -22.91 27.36 -14.62
C VAL A 26 -22.58 28.33 -13.49
N MET A 27 -23.51 28.46 -12.55
CA MET A 27 -23.45 29.39 -11.42
C MET A 27 -23.44 28.65 -10.09
N ASP A 28 -22.80 29.24 -9.08
CA ASP A 28 -22.85 28.75 -7.71
C ASP A 28 -24.21 29.02 -7.02
N ALA A 29 -24.34 28.59 -5.76
CA ALA A 29 -25.53 28.83 -4.96
C ALA A 29 -25.80 30.32 -4.64
N HIS A 30 -24.85 31.21 -4.94
CA HIS A 30 -24.98 32.66 -4.81
C HIS A 30 -25.23 33.35 -6.15
N GLY A 31 -25.44 32.60 -7.24
CA GLY A 31 -25.71 33.13 -8.57
C GLY A 31 -24.50 33.72 -9.29
N VAL A 32 -23.28 33.48 -8.80
CA VAL A 32 -22.04 33.91 -9.45
C VAL A 32 -21.66 32.89 -10.53
N ILE A 33 -21.33 33.37 -11.73
CA ILE A 33 -20.95 32.51 -12.86
C ILE A 33 -19.55 31.91 -12.61
N LEU A 34 -19.50 30.59 -12.37
CA LEU A 34 -18.25 29.85 -12.18
C LEU A 34 -17.60 29.42 -13.49
N ALA A 35 -18.41 29.18 -14.52
CA ALA A 35 -17.96 28.81 -15.86
C ALA A 35 -18.97 29.26 -16.92
N SER A 36 -18.46 29.63 -18.09
CA SER A 36 -19.26 30.05 -19.24
C SER A 36 -18.51 29.72 -20.52
N GLY A 37 -19.24 29.55 -21.64
CA GLY A 37 -18.65 29.59 -22.97
C GLY A 37 -18.20 30.98 -23.41
N ASP A 38 -18.55 32.02 -22.65
CA ASP A 38 -18.10 33.39 -22.81
C ASP A 38 -17.20 33.77 -21.61
N PRO A 39 -15.85 33.73 -21.77
CA PRO A 39 -14.92 33.87 -20.65
C PRO A 39 -15.04 35.19 -19.89
N GLU A 40 -15.49 36.26 -20.54
CA GLU A 40 -15.63 37.59 -19.94
C GLU A 40 -16.69 37.62 -18.84
N ARG A 41 -17.64 36.67 -18.86
CA ARG A 41 -18.75 36.59 -17.90
C ARG A 41 -18.38 35.86 -16.61
N ILE A 42 -17.24 35.18 -16.56
CA ILE A 42 -16.85 34.39 -15.39
C ILE A 42 -16.58 35.33 -14.22
N GLY A 43 -17.23 35.08 -13.08
CA GLY A 43 -17.16 35.92 -11.88
C GLY A 43 -18.28 36.98 -11.78
N GLU A 44 -19.07 37.17 -12.83
CA GLU A 44 -20.23 38.07 -12.78
C GLU A 44 -21.41 37.43 -12.03
N LEU A 45 -22.24 38.28 -11.40
CA LEU A 45 -23.53 37.88 -10.84
C LEU A 45 -24.57 37.81 -11.96
N HIS A 46 -25.39 36.75 -11.93
CA HIS A 46 -26.45 36.53 -12.90
C HIS A 46 -27.83 36.59 -12.23
N ASP A 47 -28.53 37.72 -12.37
CA ASP A 47 -29.85 37.93 -11.75
C ASP A 47 -30.87 36.85 -12.13
N GLY A 48 -30.78 36.36 -13.36
CA GLY A 48 -31.63 35.25 -13.83
C GLY A 48 -31.45 33.93 -13.07
N ALA A 49 -30.21 33.61 -12.68
CA ALA A 49 -29.92 32.43 -11.87
C ALA A 49 -30.33 32.65 -10.42
N LEU A 50 -30.10 33.85 -9.86
CA LEU A 50 -30.59 34.21 -8.52
C LEU A 50 -32.10 34.00 -8.41
N LEU A 51 -32.87 34.40 -9.44
CA LEU A 51 -34.31 34.21 -9.46
C LEU A 51 -34.70 32.72 -9.53
N ALA A 52 -34.00 31.92 -10.35
CA ALA A 52 -34.21 30.48 -10.44
C ALA A 52 -33.88 29.74 -9.14
N LEU A 53 -32.77 30.12 -8.49
CA LEU A 53 -32.33 29.62 -7.19
C LEU A 53 -33.35 29.95 -6.09
N ALA A 54 -33.79 31.22 -6.02
CA ALA A 54 -34.75 31.69 -5.03
C ALA A 54 -36.12 30.99 -5.17
N LYS A 55 -36.59 30.82 -6.41
CA LYS A 55 -37.86 30.12 -6.69
C LYS A 55 -37.76 28.61 -6.66
N ARG A 56 -36.54 28.04 -6.70
CA ARG A 56 -36.28 26.61 -6.91
C ARG A 56 -37.04 26.06 -8.12
N ALA A 57 -37.12 26.84 -9.18
CA ALA A 57 -37.87 26.52 -10.39
C ALA A 57 -37.18 27.07 -11.63
N THR A 58 -37.43 26.44 -12.77
CA THR A 58 -36.97 26.94 -14.08
C THR A 58 -37.52 28.34 -14.33
N VAL A 59 -36.64 29.27 -14.72
CA VAL A 59 -36.97 30.66 -15.03
C VAL A 59 -36.56 30.97 -16.45
N ASP A 60 -37.56 31.33 -17.26
CA ASP A 60 -37.38 31.82 -18.61
C ASP A 60 -37.25 33.36 -18.59
N ILE A 61 -36.30 33.89 -19.34
CA ILE A 61 -36.00 35.31 -19.46
C ILE A 61 -36.08 35.69 -20.93
N ASP A 62 -37.07 36.51 -21.27
CA ASP A 62 -37.20 37.09 -22.62
C ASP A 62 -36.34 38.35 -22.79
N ALA A 63 -36.31 38.91 -24.00
CA ALA A 63 -35.51 40.09 -24.31
C ALA A 63 -35.93 41.35 -23.53
N ALA A 64 -37.22 41.53 -23.25
CA ALA A 64 -37.74 42.69 -22.51
C ALA A 64 -37.43 42.63 -21.01
N THR A 65 -37.32 41.41 -20.46
CA THR A 65 -36.96 41.16 -19.07
C THR A 65 -35.45 41.20 -18.88
N ALA A 66 -34.67 40.67 -19.83
CA ALA A 66 -33.20 40.72 -19.81
C ALA A 66 -32.66 42.16 -19.69
N GLN A 67 -33.27 43.14 -20.36
CA GLN A 67 -32.88 44.55 -20.30
C GLN A 67 -32.96 45.17 -18.89
N ARG A 68 -33.73 44.56 -17.99
CA ARG A 68 -33.96 45.05 -16.62
C ARG A 68 -33.17 44.27 -15.57
N MET A 69 -32.34 43.32 -15.99
CA MET A 69 -31.63 42.38 -15.10
C MET A 69 -30.12 42.46 -15.35
N HIS A 70 -29.33 42.53 -14.29
CA HIS A 70 -27.88 42.62 -14.37
C HIS A 70 -27.28 41.28 -14.82
N GLY A 71 -26.38 41.34 -15.81
CA GLY A 71 -25.69 40.16 -16.36
C GLY A 71 -26.60 39.15 -17.09
N ALA A 72 -27.90 39.43 -17.24
CA ALA A 72 -28.85 38.51 -17.85
C ALA A 72 -28.92 38.67 -19.37
N ARG A 73 -28.89 37.55 -20.09
CA ARG A 73 -29.21 37.47 -21.52
C ARG A 73 -30.53 36.70 -21.69
N PRO A 74 -31.26 36.85 -22.80
CA PRO A 74 -32.41 36.01 -23.09
C PRO A 74 -32.03 34.54 -23.00
N GLY A 75 -32.86 33.73 -22.34
CA GLY A 75 -32.51 32.35 -22.08
C GLY A 75 -33.35 31.70 -20.99
N THR A 76 -32.93 30.48 -20.62
CA THR A 76 -33.55 29.72 -19.54
C THR A 76 -32.51 29.42 -18.47
N ASN A 77 -32.88 29.66 -17.21
CA ASN A 77 -32.08 29.32 -16.03
C ASN A 77 -32.77 28.22 -15.24
N LEU A 78 -32.04 27.15 -14.94
CA LEU A 78 -32.53 25.99 -14.22
C LEU A 78 -31.73 25.79 -12.92
N PRO A 79 -32.40 25.57 -11.77
CA PRO A 79 -31.69 25.22 -10.54
C PRO A 79 -31.06 23.84 -10.66
N LEU A 80 -29.87 23.65 -10.07
CA LEU A 80 -29.20 22.36 -9.97
C LEU A 80 -29.44 21.79 -8.57
N VAL A 81 -30.01 20.59 -8.50
CA VAL A 81 -30.31 19.90 -7.25
C VAL A 81 -29.65 18.53 -7.23
N VAL A 82 -28.87 18.25 -6.19
CA VAL A 82 -28.19 16.97 -5.97
C VAL A 82 -28.47 16.49 -4.55
N ASP A 83 -28.88 15.24 -4.38
CA ASP A 83 -29.32 14.68 -3.09
C ASP A 83 -30.36 15.56 -2.36
N GLY A 84 -31.26 16.19 -3.12
CA GLY A 84 -32.27 17.12 -2.61
C GLY A 84 -31.74 18.47 -2.11
N GLN A 85 -30.46 18.77 -2.30
CA GLN A 85 -29.82 20.04 -1.94
C GLN A 85 -29.60 20.92 -3.17
N LEU A 86 -29.89 22.21 -3.05
CA LEU A 86 -29.66 23.19 -4.11
C LEU A 86 -28.16 23.55 -4.16
N CYS A 87 -27.48 23.22 -5.26
CA CYS A 87 -26.03 23.37 -5.39
C CYS A 87 -25.60 24.55 -6.27
N GLY A 88 -26.50 25.07 -7.10
CA GLY A 88 -26.21 26.12 -8.07
C GLY A 88 -27.30 26.21 -9.14
N ALA A 89 -26.97 26.80 -10.28
CA ALA A 89 -27.88 26.89 -11.42
C ALA A 89 -27.11 26.72 -12.74
N VAL A 90 -27.84 26.37 -13.79
CA VAL A 90 -27.34 26.35 -15.16
C VAL A 90 -28.21 27.24 -16.04
N GLY A 91 -27.56 28.07 -16.86
CA GLY A 91 -28.23 29.03 -17.73
C GLY A 91 -27.85 28.82 -19.19
N LEU A 92 -28.83 28.70 -20.07
CA LEU A 92 -28.64 28.63 -21.51
C LEU A 92 -29.07 29.93 -22.15
N SER A 93 -28.22 30.52 -22.98
CA SER A 93 -28.54 31.75 -23.72
C SER A 93 -29.22 31.43 -25.05
N GLY A 94 -30.33 32.11 -25.34
CA GLY A 94 -31.12 31.98 -26.57
C GLY A 94 -32.60 32.31 -26.34
N ALA A 95 -33.44 32.16 -27.36
CA ALA A 95 -34.90 32.33 -27.17
C ALA A 95 -35.42 31.22 -26.22
N PRO A 96 -36.16 31.54 -25.14
CA PRO A 96 -36.59 30.56 -24.14
C PRO A 96 -37.28 29.33 -24.73
N GLU A 97 -38.13 29.53 -25.75
CA GLU A 97 -38.89 28.46 -26.41
C GLU A 97 -37.97 27.48 -27.14
N GLN A 98 -36.79 27.94 -27.60
CA GLN A 98 -35.81 27.13 -28.31
C GLN A 98 -34.85 26.43 -27.34
N VAL A 99 -34.41 27.12 -26.28
CA VAL A 99 -33.35 26.61 -25.40
C VAL A 99 -33.86 25.76 -24.23
N ARG A 100 -35.14 25.87 -23.87
CA ARG A 100 -35.70 25.20 -22.67
C ARG A 100 -35.51 23.68 -22.66
N GLN A 101 -35.75 23.01 -23.78
CA GLN A 101 -35.58 21.54 -23.86
C GLN A 101 -34.10 21.13 -23.74
N PHE A 102 -33.20 21.89 -24.34
CA PHE A 102 -31.75 21.69 -24.17
C PHE A 102 -31.31 22.03 -22.74
N GLY A 103 -31.96 22.99 -22.10
CA GLY A 103 -31.70 23.39 -20.72
C GLY A 103 -31.98 22.26 -19.73
N GLU A 104 -33.08 21.53 -19.90
CA GLU A 104 -33.39 20.33 -19.09
C GLU A 104 -32.33 19.23 -19.30
N LEU A 105 -31.90 18.97 -20.55
CA LEU A 105 -30.82 18.00 -20.83
C LEU A 105 -29.50 18.39 -20.17
N VAL A 106 -29.15 19.68 -20.24
CA VAL A 106 -27.95 20.23 -19.61
C VAL A 106 -28.06 20.14 -18.08
N ARG A 107 -29.23 20.41 -17.51
CA ARG A 107 -29.48 20.27 -16.05
C ARG A 107 -29.23 18.84 -15.60
N LEU A 108 -29.87 17.86 -16.26
CA LEU A 108 -29.68 16.44 -15.94
C LEU A 108 -28.21 16.01 -16.07
N THR A 109 -27.51 16.48 -17.12
CA THR A 109 -26.09 16.18 -17.32
C THR A 109 -25.22 16.80 -16.22
N ALA A 110 -25.51 18.04 -15.84
CA ALA A 110 -24.81 18.75 -14.78
C ALA A 110 -25.04 18.11 -13.41
N GLU A 111 -26.29 17.75 -13.07
CA GLU A 111 -26.67 17.03 -11.84
C GLU A 111 -25.96 15.67 -11.77
N MET A 112 -25.95 14.88 -12.85
CA MET A 112 -25.23 13.61 -12.91
C MET A 112 -23.71 13.77 -12.73
N ILE A 113 -23.09 14.77 -13.36
CA ILE A 113 -21.64 15.04 -13.19
C ILE A 113 -21.32 15.40 -11.74
N LEU A 114 -22.18 16.19 -11.10
CA LEU A 114 -22.07 16.57 -9.70
C LEU A 114 -22.20 15.37 -8.75
N GLU A 115 -23.19 14.51 -8.98
CA GLU A 115 -23.38 13.26 -8.23
C GLU A 115 -22.16 12.35 -8.34
N GLN A 116 -21.65 12.15 -9.56
CA GLN A 116 -20.45 11.35 -9.81
C GLN A 116 -19.23 11.90 -9.09
N ALA A 117 -19.03 13.22 -9.10
CA ALA A 117 -17.93 13.87 -8.39
C ALA A 117 -18.06 13.73 -6.87
N GLY A 118 -19.29 13.81 -6.34
CA GLY A 118 -19.59 13.56 -4.93
C GLY A 118 -19.22 12.14 -4.50
N LEU A 119 -19.72 11.15 -5.23
CA LEU A 119 -19.42 9.73 -5.00
C LEU A 119 -17.91 9.42 -5.10
N ALA A 120 -17.24 9.96 -6.12
CA ALA A 120 -15.79 9.80 -6.27
C ALA A 120 -15.02 10.41 -5.09
N GLY A 121 -15.45 11.58 -4.62
CA GLY A 121 -14.84 12.25 -3.46
C GLY A 121 -15.08 11.52 -2.13
N GLU A 122 -16.20 10.80 -1.98
CA GLU A 122 -16.45 9.91 -0.83
C GLU A 122 -15.54 8.69 -0.86
N LEU A 123 -15.47 8.00 -2.00
CA LEU A 123 -14.60 6.84 -2.16
C LEU A 123 -13.13 7.21 -1.93
N GLN A 124 -12.68 8.34 -2.46
CA GLN A 124 -11.30 8.80 -2.25
C GLN A 124 -11.02 9.12 -0.77
N ARG A 125 -12.00 9.68 -0.04
CA ARG A 125 -11.87 9.92 1.41
C ARG A 125 -11.79 8.61 2.19
N ASP A 126 -12.60 7.62 1.84
CA ASP A 126 -12.56 6.30 2.48
C ASP A 126 -11.21 5.60 2.24
N THR A 127 -10.73 5.59 0.98
CA THR A 127 -9.41 5.04 0.64
C THR A 127 -8.29 5.73 1.41
N ARG A 128 -8.29 7.07 1.47
CA ARG A 128 -7.29 7.82 2.25
C ARG A 128 -7.37 7.52 3.74
N TYR A 129 -8.57 7.35 4.29
CA TYR A 129 -8.76 7.01 5.69
C TYR A 129 -8.20 5.62 6.01
N ARG A 130 -8.48 4.63 5.15
CA ARG A 130 -7.93 3.26 5.25
C ARG A 130 -6.41 3.23 5.08
N GLU A 131 -5.87 3.97 4.12
CA GLU A 131 -4.42 4.07 3.92
C GLU A 131 -3.73 4.70 5.13
N ALA A 132 -4.25 5.83 5.63
CA ALA A 132 -3.72 6.47 6.84
C ALA A 132 -3.80 5.55 8.07
N PHE A 133 -4.85 4.73 8.17
CA PHE A 133 -4.98 3.74 9.23
C PHE A 133 -3.81 2.75 9.19
N VAL A 134 -3.55 2.15 8.01
CA VAL A 134 -2.47 1.18 7.82
C VAL A 134 -1.10 1.80 8.10
N LEU A 135 -0.85 3.05 7.65
CA LEU A 135 0.41 3.74 7.91
C LEU A 135 0.70 3.94 9.40
N ASN A 136 -0.33 4.28 10.19
CA ASN A 136 -0.18 4.41 11.64
C ASN A 136 -0.03 3.03 12.31
N LEU A 137 -0.75 2.03 11.81
CA LEU A 137 -0.69 0.66 12.34
C LEU A 137 0.71 0.05 12.17
N VAL A 138 1.37 0.22 11.03
CA VAL A 138 2.72 -0.31 10.80
C VAL A 138 3.84 0.51 11.46
N ARG A 139 3.57 1.76 11.87
CA ARG A 139 4.52 2.56 12.66
C ARG A 139 4.64 2.09 14.10
N GLY A 140 3.58 1.49 14.66
CA GLY A 140 3.61 0.93 16.02
C GLY A 140 3.81 1.96 17.13
N ASP A 141 3.35 3.20 16.96
CA ASP A 141 3.46 4.23 18.01
C ASP A 141 2.53 3.91 19.19
N ALA A 142 3.12 3.60 20.35
CA ALA A 142 2.39 3.28 21.57
C ALA A 142 1.45 4.40 22.03
N GLY A 143 1.79 5.67 21.74
CA GLY A 143 0.94 6.82 22.08
C GLY A 143 -0.34 6.91 21.25
N ALA A 144 -0.35 6.32 20.05
CA ALA A 144 -1.48 6.37 19.12
C ALA A 144 -2.50 5.22 19.33
N ARG A 145 -2.30 4.34 20.32
CA ARG A 145 -3.16 3.15 20.52
C ARG A 145 -4.65 3.45 20.69
N PRO A 146 -5.10 4.43 21.51
CA PRO A 146 -6.52 4.73 21.64
C PRO A 146 -7.14 5.25 20.34
N GLU A 147 -6.37 6.04 19.58
CA GLU A 147 -6.81 6.56 18.28
C GLU A 147 -6.95 5.44 17.25
N LEU A 148 -5.96 4.54 17.18
CA LEU A 148 -6.00 3.35 16.31
C LEU A 148 -7.21 2.44 16.62
N GLN A 149 -7.58 2.28 17.89
CA GLN A 149 -8.78 1.54 18.28
C GLN A 149 -10.05 2.21 17.77
N ALA A 150 -10.17 3.54 17.91
CA ALA A 150 -11.31 4.29 17.40
C ALA A 150 -11.40 4.19 15.86
N TRP A 151 -10.26 4.22 15.17
CA TRP A 151 -10.21 4.08 13.71
C TRP A 151 -10.60 2.68 13.25
N ALA A 152 -10.10 1.65 13.91
CA ALA A 152 -10.46 0.27 13.63
C ALA A 152 -11.96 0.01 13.84
N ALA A 153 -12.54 0.52 14.93
CA ALA A 153 -13.97 0.44 15.19
C ALA A 153 -14.81 1.08 14.07
N ARG A 154 -14.38 2.25 13.57
CA ARG A 154 -15.04 2.93 12.44
C ARG A 154 -14.93 2.15 11.13
N LEU A 155 -13.83 1.43 10.92
CA LEU A 155 -13.62 0.56 9.76
C LEU A 155 -14.25 -0.83 9.90
N GLY A 156 -14.85 -1.15 11.06
CA GLY A 156 -15.39 -2.48 11.34
C GLY A 156 -14.30 -3.56 11.48
N LEU A 157 -13.09 -3.18 11.88
CA LEU A 157 -11.94 -4.06 12.03
C LEU A 157 -11.74 -4.48 13.48
N ASP A 158 -11.48 -5.76 13.69
CA ASP A 158 -11.10 -6.31 14.99
C ASP A 158 -9.57 -6.46 15.09
N LEU A 159 -8.93 -5.58 15.88
CA LEU A 159 -7.47 -5.61 16.12
C LEU A 159 -7.04 -6.73 17.06
N GLY A 160 -7.97 -7.45 17.69
CA GLY A 160 -7.69 -8.69 18.41
C GLY A 160 -7.37 -9.86 17.48
N ARG A 161 -7.76 -9.77 16.20
CA ARG A 161 -7.40 -10.76 15.19
C ARG A 161 -5.91 -10.70 14.87
N VAL A 162 -5.43 -11.81 14.34
CA VAL A 162 -4.05 -11.93 13.89
C VAL A 162 -3.83 -11.07 12.67
N GLN A 163 -2.80 -10.25 12.74
CA GLN A 163 -2.39 -9.37 11.66
C GLN A 163 -1.12 -9.94 11.03
N GLN A 164 -1.14 -10.07 9.71
CA GLN A 164 0.03 -10.46 8.94
C GLN A 164 0.26 -9.45 7.82
N ALA A 165 1.42 -8.79 7.86
CA ALA A 165 1.86 -7.88 6.84
C ALA A 165 2.55 -8.64 5.70
N CYS A 166 2.21 -8.25 4.48
CA CYS A 166 2.97 -8.58 3.28
C CYS A 166 3.51 -7.29 2.68
N LEU A 167 4.81 -7.21 2.50
CA LEU A 167 5.50 -6.13 1.83
C LEU A 167 5.66 -6.48 0.35
N LEU A 168 5.16 -5.62 -0.51
CA LEU A 168 5.51 -5.59 -1.92
C LEU A 168 6.58 -4.53 -2.14
N THR A 169 7.68 -4.91 -2.79
CA THR A 169 8.77 -4.01 -3.17
C THR A 169 8.93 -4.04 -4.68
N LEU A 170 8.77 -2.89 -5.34
CA LEU A 170 9.07 -2.72 -6.76
C LEU A 170 10.58 -2.70 -6.98
N ASP A 171 11.03 -3.27 -8.10
CA ASP A 171 12.44 -3.18 -8.48
C ASP A 171 12.85 -1.70 -8.65
N GLY A 172 13.90 -1.28 -7.93
CA GLY A 172 14.32 0.13 -7.81
C GLY A 172 14.92 0.77 -9.07
N ALA A 173 14.82 0.09 -10.22
CA ALA A 173 15.22 0.66 -11.52
C ALA A 173 14.18 1.63 -12.09
N ALA A 174 12.91 1.54 -11.65
CA ALA A 174 11.86 2.44 -12.10
C ALA A 174 12.01 3.84 -11.44
N PRO A 175 11.75 4.95 -12.17
CA PRO A 175 11.66 6.28 -11.56
C PRO A 175 10.61 6.32 -10.45
N ALA A 176 10.86 7.10 -9.39
CA ALA A 176 9.98 7.20 -8.23
C ALA A 176 8.53 7.56 -8.59
N ASP A 177 8.34 8.50 -9.52
CA ASP A 177 7.01 8.96 -9.95
C ASP A 177 6.21 7.85 -10.65
N LEU A 178 6.88 7.07 -11.50
CA LEU A 178 6.28 5.93 -12.19
C LEU A 178 5.90 4.82 -11.21
N ALA A 179 6.80 4.52 -10.27
CA ALA A 179 6.56 3.50 -9.25
C ALA A 179 5.41 3.90 -8.32
N LEU A 180 5.37 5.15 -7.87
CA LEU A 180 4.30 5.67 -7.03
C LEU A 180 2.94 5.63 -7.74
N ALA A 181 2.90 6.03 -9.01
CA ALA A 181 1.67 5.94 -9.82
C ALA A 181 1.20 4.49 -9.99
N GLU A 182 2.13 3.55 -10.17
CA GLU A 182 1.82 2.13 -10.26
C GLU A 182 1.31 1.55 -8.92
N LEU A 183 1.91 1.92 -7.79
CA LEU A 183 1.45 1.50 -6.46
C LEU A 183 0.05 2.05 -6.16
N ALA A 184 -0.21 3.32 -6.46
CA ALA A 184 -1.54 3.92 -6.29
C ALA A 184 -2.61 3.22 -7.14
N ARG A 185 -2.28 2.86 -8.38
CA ARG A 185 -3.16 2.08 -9.25
C ARG A 185 -3.41 0.68 -8.69
N LEU A 186 -2.35 0.00 -8.26
CA LEU A 186 -2.42 -1.34 -7.68
C LEU A 186 -3.28 -1.35 -6.40
N GLN A 187 -3.15 -0.35 -5.53
CA GLN A 187 -3.98 -0.21 -4.32
C GLN A 187 -5.47 -0.16 -4.64
N LEU A 188 -5.88 0.65 -5.63
CA LEU A 188 -7.27 0.74 -6.06
C LEU A 188 -7.78 -0.60 -6.62
N GLU A 189 -6.94 -1.29 -7.41
CA GLU A 189 -7.29 -2.59 -7.98
C GLU A 189 -7.41 -3.69 -6.90
N LEU A 190 -6.51 -3.68 -5.91
CA LEU A 190 -6.57 -4.59 -4.76
C LEU A 190 -7.82 -4.33 -3.91
N LEU A 191 -8.16 -3.06 -3.67
CA LEU A 191 -9.38 -2.69 -2.93
C LEU A 191 -10.64 -3.20 -3.64
N ALA A 192 -10.69 -3.09 -4.98
CA ALA A 192 -11.80 -3.58 -5.78
C ALA A 192 -11.91 -5.12 -5.76
N ARG A 193 -10.79 -5.84 -5.80
CA ARG A 193 -10.76 -7.32 -5.83
C ARG A 193 -10.94 -7.94 -4.44
N ARG A 194 -10.36 -7.35 -3.39
CA ARG A 194 -10.37 -7.83 -2.00
C ARG A 194 -10.60 -6.66 -1.04
N PRO A 195 -11.86 -6.22 -0.82
CA PRO A 195 -12.18 -5.10 0.07
C PRO A 195 -11.72 -5.27 1.53
N GLY A 196 -11.51 -6.51 1.99
CA GLY A 196 -10.99 -6.81 3.32
C GLY A 196 -9.46 -6.71 3.44
N LEU A 197 -8.72 -6.62 2.33
CA LEU A 197 -7.27 -6.44 2.33
C LEU A 197 -6.95 -4.96 2.56
N LEU A 198 -6.26 -4.67 3.65
CA LEU A 198 -5.80 -3.32 3.95
C LEU A 198 -4.47 -3.08 3.25
N SER A 199 -4.23 -1.88 2.72
CA SER A 199 -2.95 -1.56 2.08
C SER A 199 -2.59 -0.08 2.21
N ALA A 200 -1.28 0.21 2.20
CA ALA A 200 -0.74 1.56 2.21
C ALA A 200 0.61 1.64 1.53
N THR A 201 0.85 2.75 0.83
CA THR A 201 2.15 3.03 0.22
C THR A 201 3.08 3.63 1.28
N VAL A 202 4.14 2.91 1.64
CA VAL A 202 5.07 3.28 2.72
C VAL A 202 6.31 4.01 2.19
N SER A 203 6.67 3.79 0.93
CA SER A 203 7.71 4.55 0.21
C SER A 203 7.44 4.52 -1.30
N ALA A 204 8.25 5.21 -2.11
CA ALA A 204 8.07 5.28 -3.57
C ALA A 204 8.08 3.91 -4.27
N HIS A 205 8.66 2.88 -3.64
CA HIS A 205 8.77 1.53 -4.20
C HIS A 205 8.16 0.46 -3.30
N GLU A 206 7.51 0.83 -2.20
CA GLU A 206 7.03 -0.15 -1.23
C GLU A 206 5.55 0.06 -0.92
N LEU A 207 4.81 -1.04 -1.01
CA LEU A 207 3.41 -1.14 -0.63
C LEU A 207 3.30 -2.20 0.46
N VAL A 208 2.74 -1.84 1.62
CA VAL A 208 2.38 -2.83 2.64
C VAL A 208 0.92 -3.24 2.46
N MET A 209 0.65 -4.53 2.61
CA MET A 209 -0.68 -5.11 2.66
C MET A 209 -0.85 -5.81 4.01
N ILE A 210 -1.99 -5.66 4.67
CA ILE A 210 -2.27 -6.31 5.96
C ILE A 210 -3.48 -7.23 5.80
N GLU A 211 -3.25 -8.52 6.04
CA GLU A 211 -4.30 -9.51 6.16
C GLU A 211 -4.67 -9.73 7.63
N MET A 212 -5.98 -9.68 7.90
CA MET A 212 -6.57 -10.08 9.18
C MET A 212 -6.94 -11.55 9.09
N LEU A 213 -6.39 -12.39 9.98
CA LEU A 213 -6.57 -13.84 9.98
C LEU A 213 -7.48 -14.26 11.12
N ASP A 214 -8.34 -15.24 10.85
CA ASP A 214 -9.27 -15.80 11.82
C ASP A 214 -8.57 -16.74 12.82
N ASP A 215 -7.42 -17.29 12.45
CA ASP A 215 -6.64 -18.23 13.26
C ASP A 215 -5.28 -17.64 13.68
N ALA A 216 -5.06 -17.52 14.99
CA ALA A 216 -3.78 -17.89 15.58
C ALA A 216 -4.01 -19.07 16.52
N PRO A 217 -3.05 -20.00 16.61
CA PRO A 217 -2.92 -20.75 17.85
C PRO A 217 -2.69 -19.73 18.97
N ARG A 218 -3.70 -19.50 19.82
CA ARG A 218 -3.47 -18.91 21.13
C ARG A 218 -2.44 -19.80 21.81
N ALA A 219 -1.19 -19.34 21.92
CA ALA A 219 -0.20 -20.04 22.72
C ALA A 219 -0.79 -20.14 24.14
N PRO A 220 -0.98 -21.35 24.70
CA PRO A 220 -1.37 -21.48 26.09
C PRO A 220 -0.24 -20.89 26.94
N GLY A 221 -0.49 -19.81 27.67
CA GLY A 221 0.43 -19.28 28.68
C GLY A 221 1.35 -18.11 28.31
N ALA A 222 1.16 -17.41 27.18
CA ALA A 222 1.98 -16.25 26.82
C ALA A 222 1.61 -14.94 27.57
N GLY A 223 1.42 -15.05 28.89
CA GLY A 223 1.13 -13.91 29.77
C GLY A 223 1.71 -14.16 31.14
N ALA A 224 3.00 -13.85 31.33
CA ALA A 224 3.59 -13.63 32.65
C ALA A 224 4.95 -12.91 32.61
N ASP A 225 5.83 -13.14 31.63
CA ASP A 225 7.26 -12.89 31.87
C ASP A 225 7.90 -11.67 31.16
N ALA A 226 7.15 -10.85 30.41
CA ALA A 226 7.66 -9.57 29.90
C ALA A 226 6.50 -8.59 29.67
N PRO A 227 6.28 -7.58 30.54
CA PRO A 227 5.13 -6.67 30.44
C PRO A 227 5.14 -5.74 29.21
N ASP A 228 6.26 -5.63 28.49
CA ASP A 228 6.45 -4.64 27.42
C ASP A 228 6.57 -5.21 26.00
N LEU A 229 6.52 -6.54 25.83
CA LEU A 229 6.64 -7.19 24.51
C LEU A 229 5.32 -7.89 24.13
N PRO A 230 4.84 -7.77 22.88
CA PRO A 230 3.71 -8.55 22.43
C PRO A 230 4.03 -10.05 22.56
N ALA A 231 3.04 -10.85 22.94
CA ALA A 231 3.16 -12.31 23.03
C ALA A 231 3.59 -12.87 21.66
N LEU A 232 4.89 -13.15 21.51
CA LEU A 232 5.44 -13.70 20.27
C LEU A 232 4.96 -15.15 20.11
N PRO A 233 4.57 -15.57 18.89
CA PRO A 233 4.30 -16.98 18.62
C PRO A 233 5.59 -17.79 18.81
N PRO A 234 5.48 -19.11 19.04
CA PRO A 234 6.64 -19.98 19.00
C PRO A 234 7.35 -19.89 17.64
N LEU A 235 8.63 -20.25 17.62
CA LEU A 235 9.40 -20.35 16.38
C LEU A 235 8.66 -21.24 15.36
N PRO A 236 8.76 -20.93 14.05
CA PRO A 236 7.95 -21.56 13.04
C PRO A 236 8.22 -23.06 12.94
N ALA A 237 7.16 -23.86 13.10
CA ALA A 237 7.17 -25.27 12.78
C ALA A 237 7.07 -25.49 11.25
N ARG A 238 7.30 -26.71 10.76
CA ARG A 238 7.22 -27.01 9.31
C ARG A 238 5.88 -26.61 8.69
N ALA A 239 4.77 -26.77 9.42
CA ALA A 239 3.45 -26.35 8.96
C ALA A 239 3.33 -24.83 8.72
N ALA A 240 4.05 -24.01 9.49
CA ALA A 240 4.07 -22.55 9.32
C ALA A 240 4.79 -22.15 8.04
N LEU A 241 5.88 -22.83 7.69
CA LEU A 241 6.58 -22.65 6.41
C LEU A 241 5.66 -22.89 5.21
N ASP A 242 4.94 -24.01 5.22
CA ASP A 242 4.03 -24.35 4.12
C ASP A 242 2.84 -23.36 4.03
N ALA A 243 2.34 -22.89 5.17
CA ALA A 243 1.29 -21.87 5.22
C ALA A 243 1.77 -20.52 4.67
N ALA A 244 2.97 -20.09 5.04
CA ALA A 244 3.59 -18.87 4.52
C ALA A 244 3.81 -18.94 3.01
N ALA A 245 4.31 -20.07 2.50
CA ALA A 245 4.49 -20.29 1.06
C ALA A 245 3.16 -20.22 0.29
N ARG A 246 2.10 -20.88 0.79
CA ARG A 246 0.75 -20.79 0.20
C ARG A 246 0.23 -19.36 0.19
N ARG A 247 0.47 -18.60 1.25
CA ARG A 247 0.03 -17.20 1.35
C ARG A 247 0.74 -16.31 0.34
N LEU A 248 2.07 -16.42 0.25
CA LEU A 248 2.85 -15.69 -0.74
C LEU A 248 2.38 -16.00 -2.16
N GLN A 249 2.11 -17.28 -2.46
CA GLN A 249 1.58 -17.68 -3.77
C GLN A 249 0.19 -17.09 -4.05
N ALA A 250 -0.70 -17.04 -3.05
CA ALA A 250 -2.02 -16.44 -3.19
C ALA A 250 -1.94 -14.92 -3.44
N LEU A 251 -1.06 -14.22 -2.72
CA LEU A 251 -0.82 -12.79 -2.91
C LEU A 251 -0.14 -12.51 -4.27
N ASP A 252 0.80 -13.34 -4.69
CA ASP A 252 1.41 -13.25 -6.02
C ASP A 252 0.35 -13.41 -7.12
N THR A 253 -0.54 -14.39 -6.99
CA THR A 253 -1.64 -14.62 -7.94
C THR A 253 -2.61 -13.43 -7.99
N LEU A 254 -2.82 -12.75 -6.87
CA LEU A 254 -3.66 -11.56 -6.78
C LEU A 254 -2.99 -10.33 -7.43
N VAL A 255 -1.70 -10.13 -7.17
CA VAL A 255 -0.94 -8.93 -7.56
C VAL A 255 -0.41 -9.01 -8.99
N ARG A 256 0.10 -10.17 -9.43
CA ARG A 256 0.81 -10.34 -10.70
C ARG A 256 0.00 -9.89 -11.93
N PRO A 257 -1.32 -10.16 -12.05
CA PRO A 257 -2.11 -9.65 -13.16
C PRO A 257 -2.32 -8.12 -13.10
N ALA A 258 -2.24 -7.56 -11.90
CA ALA A 258 -2.53 -6.17 -11.61
C ALA A 258 -1.27 -5.28 -11.64
N CYS A 259 -0.07 -5.80 -11.34
CA CYS A 259 1.18 -5.02 -11.28
C CYS A 259 1.98 -5.14 -12.58
N ARG A 260 2.33 -4.01 -13.20
CA ARG A 260 3.07 -3.91 -14.47
C ARG A 260 4.58 -3.90 -14.30
N LEU A 261 5.05 -3.55 -13.11
CA LEU A 261 6.47 -3.48 -12.78
C LEU A 261 6.92 -4.78 -12.10
N PRO A 262 8.20 -5.19 -12.27
CA PRO A 262 8.76 -6.29 -11.50
C PRO A 262 8.70 -6.00 -10.00
N PHE A 263 8.36 -7.02 -9.21
CA PHE A 263 8.19 -6.88 -7.78
C PHE A 263 8.71 -8.11 -7.02
N THR A 264 9.00 -7.88 -5.74
CA THR A 264 9.31 -8.89 -4.73
C THR A 264 8.23 -8.84 -3.65
N LEU A 265 7.88 -9.99 -3.08
CA LEU A 265 6.97 -10.11 -1.94
C LEU A 265 7.70 -10.61 -0.70
N GLY A 266 7.36 -10.02 0.45
CA GLY A 266 7.87 -10.37 1.76
C GLY A 266 6.74 -10.60 2.75
N LEU A 267 6.66 -11.76 3.38
CA LEU A 267 5.66 -12.06 4.40
C LEU A 267 6.24 -11.96 5.81
N GLY A 268 5.54 -11.22 6.67
CA GLY A 268 5.91 -11.02 8.06
C GLY A 268 5.39 -12.08 9.02
N LEU A 269 5.81 -11.95 10.28
CA LEU A 269 5.32 -12.72 11.41
C LEU A 269 3.83 -12.46 11.65
N ALA A 270 3.02 -13.50 11.81
CA ALA A 270 1.60 -13.34 12.10
C ALA A 270 1.37 -13.14 13.61
N LEU A 271 0.83 -11.99 14.01
CA LEU A 271 0.68 -11.60 15.42
C LEU A 271 -0.68 -10.94 15.71
N PRO A 272 -1.37 -11.29 16.81
CA PRO A 272 -2.56 -10.58 17.24
C PRO A 272 -2.22 -9.24 17.92
N GLY A 273 -3.23 -8.39 18.06
CA GLY A 273 -3.12 -7.13 18.82
C GLY A 273 -2.60 -5.96 17.99
N ILE A 274 -2.74 -4.75 18.54
CA ILE A 274 -2.44 -3.49 17.83
C ILE A 274 -0.99 -3.41 17.37
N ASP A 275 -0.05 -3.95 18.15
CA ASP A 275 1.37 -3.96 17.81
C ASP A 275 1.73 -5.06 16.78
N GLY A 276 0.83 -6.01 16.54
CA GLY A 276 1.09 -7.18 15.71
C GLY A 276 1.44 -6.82 14.28
N ALA A 277 0.75 -5.85 13.69
CA ALA A 277 1.03 -5.37 12.34
C ALA A 277 2.38 -4.65 12.22
N ALA A 278 2.81 -3.89 13.23
CA ALA A 278 4.11 -3.23 13.21
C ALA A 278 5.25 -4.25 13.22
N VAL A 279 5.22 -5.22 14.14
CA VAL A 279 6.20 -6.32 14.20
C VAL A 279 6.15 -7.18 12.94
N SER A 280 4.96 -7.43 12.41
CA SER A 280 4.79 -8.16 11.15
C SER A 280 5.44 -7.41 9.98
N TYR A 281 5.22 -6.10 9.87
CA TYR A 281 5.81 -5.28 8.83
C TYR A 281 7.35 -5.21 8.95
N GLU A 282 7.88 -5.03 10.15
CA GLU A 282 9.32 -5.03 10.40
C GLU A 282 9.98 -6.36 10.01
N SER A 283 9.38 -7.48 10.41
CA SER A 283 9.87 -8.81 10.06
C SER A 283 9.75 -9.10 8.56
N ALA A 284 8.69 -8.64 7.89
CA ALA A 284 8.54 -8.73 6.43
C ALA A 284 9.65 -7.96 5.70
N ARG A 285 9.94 -6.72 6.12
CA ARG A 285 11.04 -5.92 5.56
C ARG A 285 12.39 -6.58 5.75
N ALA A 286 12.64 -7.13 6.95
CA ALA A 286 13.87 -7.85 7.24
C ALA A 286 14.00 -9.10 6.35
N ALA A 287 12.91 -9.85 6.16
CA ALA A 287 12.88 -11.02 5.30
C ALA A 287 13.19 -10.67 3.83
N VAL A 288 12.60 -9.61 3.26
CA VAL A 288 12.92 -9.15 1.89
C VAL A 288 14.38 -8.73 1.78
N ARG A 289 14.88 -7.93 2.73
CA ARG A 289 16.25 -7.42 2.71
C ARG A 289 17.27 -8.57 2.78
N ILE A 290 17.09 -9.51 3.70
CA ILE A 290 18.01 -10.61 3.93
C ILE A 290 17.87 -11.67 2.82
N GLY A 291 16.64 -12.02 2.48
CA GLY A 291 16.32 -12.96 1.42
C GLY A 291 16.85 -12.50 0.07
N GLY A 292 16.64 -11.24 -0.31
CA GLY A 292 17.14 -10.69 -1.57
C GLY A 292 18.66 -10.66 -1.69
N ARG A 293 19.39 -10.54 -0.57
CA ARG A 293 20.87 -10.62 -0.57
C ARG A 293 21.35 -12.06 -0.75
N ARG A 294 20.72 -13.01 -0.07
CA ARG A 294 21.10 -14.44 -0.09
C ARG A 294 20.65 -15.15 -1.35
N HIS A 295 19.48 -14.81 -1.86
CA HIS A 295 18.83 -15.43 -3.00
C HIS A 295 18.34 -14.36 -4.00
N PRO A 296 19.23 -13.67 -4.73
CA PRO A 296 18.86 -12.58 -5.63
C PRO A 296 17.92 -12.97 -6.79
N GLN A 297 17.85 -14.27 -7.09
CA GLN A 297 16.98 -14.84 -8.14
C GLN A 297 15.57 -15.12 -7.64
N GLU A 298 15.37 -15.20 -6.32
CA GLU A 298 14.05 -15.38 -5.73
C GLU A 298 13.31 -14.05 -5.60
N ARG A 299 11.98 -14.14 -5.55
CA ARG A 299 11.08 -12.99 -5.47
C ARG A 299 10.08 -13.09 -4.32
N HIS A 300 10.10 -14.18 -3.56
CA HIS A 300 9.19 -14.43 -2.45
C HIS A 300 10.00 -14.79 -1.21
N PHE A 301 9.81 -14.03 -0.15
CA PHE A 301 10.51 -14.24 1.12
C PHE A 301 9.51 -14.23 2.27
N SER A 302 9.71 -15.07 3.28
CA SER A 302 8.91 -15.02 4.51
C SER A 302 9.80 -15.01 5.74
N TYR A 303 9.30 -14.40 6.81
CA TYR A 303 9.89 -14.57 8.12
C TYR A 303 10.02 -16.05 8.48
N ASP A 304 9.00 -16.87 8.23
CA ASP A 304 9.02 -18.29 8.61
C ASP A 304 10.21 -19.03 7.98
N ALA A 305 10.52 -18.76 6.71
CA ALA A 305 11.65 -19.37 5.99
C ALA A 305 13.01 -18.81 6.42
N LEU A 306 13.05 -17.57 6.92
CA LEU A 306 14.28 -16.85 7.26
C LEU A 306 14.34 -16.45 8.75
N ALA A 307 13.64 -17.17 9.63
CA ALA A 307 13.38 -16.72 10.99
C ALA A 307 14.68 -16.41 11.75
N LEU A 308 15.65 -17.34 11.73
CA LEU A 308 16.92 -17.14 12.40
C LEU A 308 17.75 -15.99 11.79
N PRO A 309 17.98 -15.92 10.46
CA PRO A 309 18.60 -14.74 9.84
C PRO A 309 17.91 -13.41 10.21
N VAL A 310 16.58 -13.36 10.22
CA VAL A 310 15.81 -12.16 10.56
C VAL A 310 15.98 -11.78 12.03
N LEU A 311 15.94 -12.75 12.95
CA LEU A 311 16.17 -12.50 14.39
C LEU A 311 17.60 -12.03 14.66
N LEU A 312 18.59 -12.59 13.95
CA LEU A 312 19.99 -12.18 14.05
C LEU A 312 20.26 -10.82 13.41
N ALA A 313 19.34 -10.29 12.61
CA ALA A 313 19.50 -9.00 11.95
C ALA A 313 19.69 -7.84 12.96
N GLY A 314 19.10 -7.93 14.16
CA GLY A 314 19.32 -6.96 15.23
C GLY A 314 20.75 -6.97 15.80
N LEU A 315 21.54 -8.01 15.47
CA LEU A 315 22.96 -8.15 15.82
C LEU A 315 23.88 -7.82 14.64
N ASP A 316 23.42 -7.09 13.62
CA ASP A 316 24.19 -6.77 12.41
C ASP A 316 25.22 -5.62 12.60
N GLY A 317 25.16 -4.91 13.74
CA GLY A 317 26.02 -3.76 14.07
C GLY A 317 26.76 -3.82 15.41
N GLY A 318 27.77 -2.95 15.57
CA GLY A 318 28.54 -2.79 16.81
C GLY A 318 29.58 -3.88 17.07
N TRP A 319 30.17 -3.85 18.27
CA TRP A 319 31.27 -4.75 18.63
C TRP A 319 30.86 -6.23 18.71
N ARG A 320 29.60 -6.52 19.09
CA ARG A 320 29.05 -7.89 19.14
C ARG A 320 29.01 -8.50 17.74
N ALA A 321 28.46 -7.77 16.77
CA ALA A 321 28.45 -8.18 15.36
C ALA A 321 29.87 -8.41 14.84
N ALA A 322 30.79 -7.47 15.13
CA ALA A 322 32.18 -7.57 14.71
C ALA A 322 32.87 -8.80 15.29
N GLN A 323 32.59 -9.14 16.56
CA GLN A 323 33.11 -10.34 17.21
C GLN A 323 32.53 -11.62 16.58
N LEU A 324 31.21 -11.67 16.39
CA LEU A 324 30.52 -12.82 15.80
C LEU A 324 30.96 -13.08 14.34
N ARG A 325 31.32 -12.05 13.56
CA ARG A 325 31.82 -12.20 12.18
C ARG A 325 33.28 -12.61 12.06
N ARG A 326 34.06 -12.60 13.16
CA ARG A 326 35.51 -12.88 13.12
C ARG A 326 35.88 -14.23 12.47
N PRO A 327 35.17 -15.35 12.74
CA PRO A 327 35.51 -16.63 12.13
C PRO A 327 35.48 -16.58 10.61
N LEU A 328 34.40 -16.07 10.02
CA LEU A 328 34.24 -15.96 8.57
C LEU A 328 35.16 -14.90 7.97
N ALA A 329 35.46 -13.82 8.71
CA ALA A 329 36.46 -12.83 8.28
C ALA A 329 37.88 -13.43 8.21
N ARG A 330 38.26 -14.32 9.14
CA ARG A 330 39.52 -15.07 9.07
C ARG A 330 39.51 -16.02 7.88
N LEU A 331 38.42 -16.76 7.70
CA LEU A 331 38.25 -17.69 6.58
C LEU A 331 38.36 -16.97 5.23
N GLY A 332 37.80 -15.76 5.10
CA GLY A 332 37.87 -14.95 3.89
C GLY A 332 39.27 -14.43 3.53
N ARG A 333 40.20 -14.33 4.50
CA ARG A 333 41.60 -13.93 4.26
C ARG A 333 42.50 -15.09 3.82
N GLU A 334 42.03 -16.32 3.99
CA GLU A 334 42.73 -17.52 3.55
C GLU A 334 42.79 -17.60 2.02
N ARG A 335 43.89 -18.10 1.47
CA ARG A 335 44.08 -18.24 0.00
C ARG A 335 42.92 -18.95 -0.70
N ASN A 336 42.36 -19.99 -0.07
CA ASN A 336 41.22 -20.77 -0.58
C ASN A 336 39.90 -20.43 0.16
N GLY A 337 39.81 -19.25 0.77
CA GLY A 337 38.72 -18.86 1.66
C GLY A 337 37.33 -19.00 1.05
N ALA A 338 37.14 -18.57 -0.20
CA ALA A 338 35.85 -18.69 -0.90
C ALA A 338 35.40 -20.16 -1.08
N LEU A 339 36.34 -21.06 -1.39
CA LEU A 339 36.05 -22.50 -1.52
C LEU A 339 35.69 -23.12 -0.17
N LEU A 340 36.42 -22.77 0.89
CA LEU A 340 36.16 -23.25 2.23
C LEU A 340 34.83 -22.72 2.77
N ARG A 341 34.51 -21.44 2.49
CA ARG A 341 33.20 -20.86 2.81
C ARG A 341 32.06 -21.62 2.14
N ARG A 342 32.15 -21.86 0.82
CA ARG A 342 31.16 -22.69 0.10
C ARG A 342 31.04 -24.11 0.68
N THR A 343 32.15 -24.67 1.16
CA THR A 343 32.14 -26.00 1.81
C THR A 343 31.42 -25.95 3.16
N LEU A 344 31.64 -24.90 3.95
CA LEU A 344 30.96 -24.68 5.23
C LEU A 344 29.45 -24.42 5.06
N GLU A 345 29.08 -23.62 4.06
CA GLU A 345 27.67 -23.38 3.70
C GLU A 345 26.98 -24.69 3.30
N ALA A 346 27.61 -25.50 2.45
CA ALA A 346 27.08 -26.81 2.06
C ALA A 346 27.05 -27.82 3.21
N TRP A 347 27.98 -27.72 4.17
CA TRP A 347 27.97 -28.53 5.39
C TRP A 347 26.73 -28.27 6.23
N PHE A 348 26.44 -26.99 6.52
CA PHE A 348 25.25 -26.61 7.29
C PHE A 348 23.95 -26.83 6.51
N ALA A 349 23.93 -26.62 5.19
CA ALA A 349 22.75 -26.84 4.36
C ALA A 349 22.33 -28.32 4.23
N ASN A 350 23.22 -29.26 4.55
CA ASN A 350 22.97 -30.69 4.51
C ASN A 350 22.99 -31.31 5.93
N ASP A 351 22.59 -30.53 6.93
CA ASP A 351 22.48 -30.97 8.33
C ASP A 351 23.74 -31.68 8.85
N GLU A 352 24.92 -31.20 8.42
CA GLU A 352 26.21 -31.72 8.87
C GLU A 352 26.44 -33.19 8.45
N SER A 353 25.75 -33.66 7.41
CA SER A 353 25.91 -34.99 6.84
C SER A 353 27.05 -35.04 5.84
N ALA A 354 28.18 -35.68 6.21
CA ALA A 354 29.34 -35.79 5.34
C ALA A 354 29.04 -36.43 3.98
N ALA A 355 28.16 -37.44 3.93
CA ALA A 355 27.77 -38.08 2.68
C ALA A 355 26.96 -37.14 1.79
N ALA A 356 25.95 -36.47 2.35
CA ALA A 356 25.10 -35.54 1.61
C ALA A 356 25.88 -34.30 1.16
N THR A 357 26.73 -33.71 2.03
CA THR A 357 27.58 -32.57 1.68
C THR A 357 28.59 -32.92 0.58
N ALA A 358 29.25 -34.08 0.66
CA ALA A 358 30.20 -34.49 -0.37
C ALA A 358 29.52 -34.68 -1.73
N ALA A 359 28.34 -35.30 -1.74
CA ALA A 359 27.51 -35.45 -2.93
C ALA A 359 27.06 -34.10 -3.51
N ALA A 360 26.53 -33.21 -2.66
CA ALA A 360 26.08 -31.87 -3.06
C ALA A 360 27.21 -31.00 -3.65
N LEU A 361 28.44 -31.17 -3.17
CA LEU A 361 29.62 -30.47 -3.67
C LEU A 361 30.30 -31.18 -4.86
N GLY A 362 29.87 -32.39 -5.24
CA GLY A 362 30.50 -33.18 -6.29
C GLY A 362 31.95 -33.58 -5.97
N ILE A 363 32.26 -33.84 -4.69
CA ILE A 363 33.62 -34.19 -4.24
C ILE A 363 33.63 -35.52 -3.48
N HIS A 364 34.81 -36.12 -3.39
CA HIS A 364 35.02 -37.30 -2.55
C HIS A 364 35.01 -36.93 -1.05
N ARG A 365 34.55 -37.85 -0.19
CA ARG A 365 34.50 -37.68 1.28
C ARG A 365 35.84 -37.22 1.88
N ASN A 366 36.95 -37.83 1.47
CA ASN A 366 38.28 -37.44 1.95
C ASN A 366 38.61 -35.95 1.66
N THR A 367 38.16 -35.44 0.51
CA THR A 367 38.36 -34.03 0.14
C THR A 367 37.50 -33.12 1.03
N LEU A 368 36.27 -33.54 1.35
CA LEU A 368 35.43 -32.83 2.32
C LEU A 368 36.11 -32.79 3.69
N ASP A 369 36.56 -33.93 4.21
CA ASP A 369 37.22 -34.02 5.52
C ASP A 369 38.46 -33.11 5.59
N TYR A 370 39.26 -33.07 4.53
CA TYR A 370 40.40 -32.17 4.43
C TYR A 370 39.99 -30.69 4.49
N ARG A 371 38.94 -30.30 3.76
CA ARG A 371 38.44 -28.91 3.76
C ARG A 371 37.84 -28.52 5.10
N LEU A 372 37.09 -29.41 5.76
CA LEU A 372 36.54 -29.17 7.10
C LEU A 372 37.66 -28.98 8.13
N ARG A 373 38.69 -29.86 8.13
CA ARG A 373 39.87 -29.66 8.99
C ARG A 373 40.59 -28.35 8.71
N ARG A 374 40.66 -27.92 7.45
CA ARG A 374 41.27 -26.62 7.11
C ARG A 374 40.45 -25.46 7.66
N ILE A 375 39.12 -25.53 7.64
CA ILE A 375 38.24 -24.53 8.27
C ILE A 375 38.53 -24.44 9.76
N GLU A 376 38.64 -25.58 10.46
CA GLU A 376 38.97 -25.61 11.89
C GLU A 376 40.33 -24.96 12.17
N GLN A 377 41.36 -25.26 11.37
CA GLN A 377 42.69 -24.66 11.49
C GLN A 377 42.70 -23.15 11.30
N VAL A 378 41.98 -22.64 10.30
CA VAL A 378 41.97 -21.21 9.96
C VAL A 378 41.16 -20.40 10.97
N THR A 379 40.04 -20.96 11.44
CA THR A 379 39.14 -20.25 12.35
C THR A 379 39.56 -20.40 13.81
N GLY A 380 40.19 -21.53 14.16
CA GLY A 380 40.49 -21.96 15.53
C GLY A 380 39.29 -22.58 16.25
N LEU A 381 38.24 -22.94 15.52
CA LEU A 381 36.97 -23.44 16.04
C LEU A 381 36.77 -24.90 15.62
N LEU A 382 36.41 -25.77 16.56
CA LEU A 382 36.23 -27.21 16.30
C LEU A 382 34.77 -27.52 15.94
N LEU A 383 34.53 -28.10 14.77
CA LEU A 383 33.18 -28.46 14.30
C LEU A 383 32.53 -29.54 15.20
N ALA A 384 33.35 -30.37 15.84
CA ALA A 384 32.87 -31.36 16.81
C ALA A 384 32.29 -30.72 18.10
N ARG A 385 32.70 -29.49 18.44
CA ARG A 385 32.23 -28.79 19.65
C ARG A 385 31.00 -27.94 19.33
N SER A 386 29.90 -28.18 20.03
CA SER A 386 28.61 -27.53 19.73
C SER A 386 28.65 -26.00 19.75
N GLU A 387 29.35 -25.40 20.71
CA GLU A 387 29.48 -23.94 20.81
C GLU A 387 30.26 -23.34 19.64
N ASP A 388 31.38 -23.98 19.25
CA ASP A 388 32.23 -23.53 18.14
C ASP A 388 31.49 -23.66 16.81
N ARG A 389 30.75 -24.77 16.66
CA ARG A 389 29.91 -25.01 15.50
C ARG A 389 28.77 -23.99 15.39
N LEU A 390 28.08 -23.70 16.48
CA LEU A 390 27.04 -22.67 16.53
C LEU A 390 27.63 -21.28 16.20
N LEU A 391 28.82 -20.96 16.73
CA LEU A 391 29.51 -19.71 16.41
C LEU A 391 29.86 -19.61 14.92
N LEU A 392 30.35 -20.70 14.31
CA LEU A 392 30.59 -20.75 12.86
C LEU A 392 29.29 -20.57 12.06
N TYR A 393 28.20 -21.21 12.49
CA TYR A 393 26.90 -21.10 11.84
C TYR A 393 26.35 -19.67 11.92
N VAL A 394 26.30 -19.07 13.12
CA VAL A 394 25.87 -17.67 13.30
C VAL A 394 26.78 -16.71 12.54
N SER A 395 28.09 -16.94 12.54
CA SER A 395 29.05 -16.12 11.78
C SER A 395 28.80 -16.21 10.28
N ALA A 396 28.45 -17.38 9.75
CA ALA A 396 28.06 -17.55 8.34
C ALA A 396 26.80 -16.74 8.04
N LEU A 397 25.76 -16.88 8.88
CA LEU A 397 24.50 -16.17 8.69
C LEU A 397 24.64 -14.64 8.71
N LEU A 398 25.52 -14.09 9.55
CA LEU A 398 25.76 -12.65 9.67
C LEU A 398 26.67 -12.06 8.59
N SER A 399 27.36 -12.92 7.81
CA SER A 399 28.35 -12.55 6.80
C SER A 399 27.83 -12.69 5.37
N GLU A 400 26.54 -12.99 5.24
CA GLU A 400 25.77 -13.11 3.98
C GLU A 400 24.97 -11.83 3.66
#